data_AF-A0A520HV68-F1
#
_entry.id   AF-A0A520HV68-F1
#
_cell.length_a   1.000
_cell.length_b   1.000
_cell.length_c   1.000
_cell.angle_alpha   90.00
_cell.angle_beta   90.00
_cell.angle_gamma   90.00
#
_symmetry.space_group_name_H-M   'P 1'
#
loop_
_entity.id
_entity.type
_entity.pdbx_description
1 polymer ?
#
loop_
_entity_poly.entity_id
_entity_poly.type
_entity_poly.pdbx_seq_one_letter_code
_entity_poly.pdbx_strand_id
1 'polypeptide(L)'
;MLLPPDARSRLRPGFAELFSALPVAVVVVDPDHRVAHANALAEQLLNLSERLMIGQPLDAIIPSPDDPRNRDGHGLAVYDTEMSTARGVK
;
A
#
# COMPACT_ATOMS: atom_id res chain seq x y z
N MET A 1 19.01 -44.51 -6.40
CA MET A 1 18.64 -43.27 -7.12
C MET A 1 17.95 -42.36 -6.11
N LEU A 2 18.71 -41.44 -5.50
CA LEU A 2 18.20 -40.52 -4.47
C LEU A 2 17.30 -39.48 -5.14
N LEU A 3 16.07 -39.33 -4.65
CA LEU A 3 15.21 -38.18 -4.98
C LEU A 3 15.97 -36.89 -4.63
N PRO A 4 16.01 -35.88 -5.53
CA PRO A 4 16.69 -34.63 -5.23
C PRO A 4 15.97 -33.91 -4.07
N PRO A 5 16.71 -33.34 -3.10
CA PRO A 5 16.10 -32.57 -2.03
C PRO A 5 15.51 -31.28 -2.60
N ASP A 6 14.27 -31.01 -2.18
CA ASP A 6 13.62 -29.70 -2.17
C ASP A 6 13.21 -29.06 -3.51
N ALA A 7 12.32 -29.74 -4.25
CA ALA A 7 11.44 -29.10 -5.23
C ALA A 7 10.33 -28.23 -4.60
N ARG A 8 10.18 -28.23 -3.26
CA ARG A 8 9.09 -27.54 -2.55
C ARG A 8 9.38 -26.06 -2.27
N SER A 9 10.63 -25.62 -2.32
CA SER A 9 11.01 -24.21 -2.10
C SER A 9 10.83 -23.34 -3.35
N ARG A 10 10.89 -23.93 -4.55
CA ARG A 10 10.64 -23.25 -5.84
C ARG A 10 9.16 -23.08 -6.19
N LEU A 11 8.24 -23.66 -5.39
CA LEU A 11 6.80 -23.61 -5.65
C LEU A 11 6.09 -22.46 -4.91
N ARG A 12 6.79 -21.71 -4.05
CA ARG A 12 6.19 -20.58 -3.35
C ARG A 12 6.33 -19.34 -4.23
N PRO A 13 5.21 -18.72 -4.64
CA PRO A 13 5.24 -17.50 -5.42
C PRO A 13 6.03 -16.43 -4.66
N GLY A 14 6.88 -15.70 -5.40
CA GLY A 14 7.72 -14.65 -4.84
C GLY A 14 6.89 -13.43 -4.40
N PHE A 15 7.51 -12.48 -3.71
CA PHE A 15 6.86 -11.25 -3.27
C PHE A 15 6.13 -10.54 -4.42
N ALA A 16 6.80 -10.31 -5.55
CA ALA A 16 6.22 -9.62 -6.71
C ALA A 16 5.00 -10.34 -7.30
N GLU A 17 5.05 -11.67 -7.34
CA GLU A 17 3.97 -12.50 -7.88
C GLU A 17 2.74 -12.48 -6.97
N LEU A 18 2.95 -12.63 -5.66
CA LEU A 18 1.89 -12.48 -4.66
C LEU A 18 1.31 -11.07 -4.64
N PHE A 19 2.18 -10.05 -4.62
CA PHE A 19 1.82 -8.64 -4.55
C PHE A 19 0.99 -8.19 -5.76
N SER A 20 1.36 -8.66 -6.95
CA SER A 20 0.61 -8.39 -8.18
C SER A 20 -0.69 -9.18 -8.30
N ALA A 21 -0.84 -10.31 -7.60
CA ALA A 21 -2.03 -11.16 -7.65
C ALA A 21 -3.11 -10.76 -6.63
N LEU A 22 -2.84 -9.80 -5.74
CA LEU A 22 -3.81 -9.32 -4.76
C LEU A 22 -5.02 -8.68 -5.47
N PRO A 23 -6.27 -9.03 -5.09
CA PRO A 23 -7.48 -8.44 -5.69
C PRO A 23 -7.81 -7.05 -5.11
N VAL A 24 -6.81 -6.35 -4.57
CA VAL A 24 -6.94 -5.03 -3.94
C VAL A 24 -5.77 -4.15 -4.37
N ALA A 25 -6.00 -2.84 -4.44
CA ALA A 25 -4.94 -1.85 -4.65
C ALA A 25 -4.03 -1.80 -3.42
N VAL A 26 -2.71 -1.95 -3.62
CA VAL A 26 -1.72 -1.91 -2.53
C VAL A 26 -0.55 -1.00 -2.90
N VAL A 27 -0.20 -0.14 -1.93
CA VAL A 27 0.99 0.70 -1.94
C VAL A 27 1.83 0.31 -0.73
N VAL A 28 3.12 0.01 -0.94
CA VAL A 28 4.09 -0.25 0.13
C VAL A 28 4.91 1.00 0.33
N VAL A 29 5.12 1.39 1.59
CA VAL A 29 5.97 2.53 1.96
C VAL A 29 7.20 2.06 2.72
N ASP A 30 8.29 2.82 2.57
CA ASP A 30 9.49 2.67 3.38
C ASP A 30 9.34 3.37 4.76
N PRO A 31 10.32 3.24 5.67
CA PRO A 31 10.28 3.89 6.98
C PRO A 31 10.26 5.42 6.94
N ASP A 32 10.68 6.05 5.83
CA ASP A 32 10.64 7.49 5.62
C ASP A 32 9.29 7.95 5.00
N HIS A 33 8.29 7.06 4.99
CA HIS A 33 6.94 7.27 4.46
C HIS A 33 6.93 7.58 2.95
N ARG A 34 7.92 7.05 2.21
CA ARG A 34 7.96 7.17 0.74
C ARG A 34 7.50 5.89 0.09
N VAL A 35 6.84 6.00 -1.06
CA VAL A 35 6.37 4.82 -1.79
C VAL A 35 7.56 4.00 -2.28
N ALA A 36 7.58 2.74 -1.85
CA ALA A 36 8.58 1.74 -2.23
C ALA A 36 8.07 0.79 -3.32
N HIS A 37 6.75 0.51 -3.36
CA HIS A 37 6.11 -0.30 -4.40
C HIS A 37 4.63 0.07 -4.56
N ALA A 38 4.09 -0.14 -5.76
CA ALA A 38 2.66 -0.05 -6.02
C ALA A 38 2.23 -1.15 -7.00
N ASN A 39 1.16 -1.88 -6.70
CA ASN A 39 0.67 -2.92 -7.60
C ASN A 39 -0.16 -2.34 -8.75
N ALA A 40 -0.41 -3.15 -9.78
CA ALA A 40 -1.14 -2.72 -10.97
C ALA A 40 -2.55 -2.19 -10.66
N LEU A 41 -3.22 -2.71 -9.62
CA LEU A 41 -4.52 -2.20 -9.19
C LEU A 41 -4.40 -0.81 -8.52
N ALA A 42 -3.33 -0.54 -7.77
CA ALA A 42 -3.06 0.79 -7.24
C ALA A 42 -2.76 1.79 -8.36
N GLU A 43 -2.01 1.38 -9.39
CA GLU A 43 -1.76 2.23 -10.55
C GLU A 43 -3.06 2.59 -11.28
N GLN A 44 -3.97 1.62 -11.45
CA GLN A 44 -5.28 1.83 -12.06
C GLN A 44 -6.19 2.74 -11.20
N LEU A 45 -6.23 2.51 -9.88
CA LEU A 45 -7.07 3.26 -8.96
C LEU A 45 -6.63 4.73 -8.84
N LEU A 46 -5.33 4.95 -8.75
CA LEU A 46 -4.74 6.29 -8.57
C LEU A 46 -4.49 6.99 -9.90
N ASN A 47 -4.63 6.28 -11.02
CA ASN A 47 -4.30 6.75 -12.37
C ASN A 47 -2.87 7.32 -12.46
N LEU A 48 -1.93 6.66 -11.77
CA LEU A 48 -0.52 7.01 -11.69
C LEU A 48 0.31 5.75 -11.89
N SER A 49 1.36 5.82 -12.70
CA SER A 49 2.27 4.68 -12.84
C SER A 49 3.13 4.49 -11.60
N GLU A 50 3.52 3.27 -11.27
CA GLU A 50 4.43 2.96 -10.15
C GLU A 50 5.69 3.83 -10.21
N ARG A 51 6.30 3.97 -11.39
CA ARG A 51 7.50 4.81 -11.60
C ARG A 51 7.34 6.27 -11.16
N LEU A 52 6.14 6.83 -11.24
CA LEU A 52 5.87 8.20 -10.78
C LEU A 52 5.62 8.26 -9.28
N MET A 53 5.19 7.14 -8.69
CA MET A 53 4.92 7.05 -7.26
C MET A 53 6.19 6.76 -6.46
N ILE A 54 7.10 5.92 -6.96
CA ILE A 54 8.32 5.51 -6.26
C ILE A 54 9.12 6.72 -5.76
N GLY A 55 9.47 6.68 -4.47
CA GLY A 55 10.23 7.72 -3.77
C GLY A 55 9.43 8.97 -3.42
N GLN A 56 8.19 9.11 -3.89
CA GLN A 56 7.31 10.20 -3.46
C GLN A 56 6.79 9.97 -2.04
N PRO A 57 6.58 11.03 -1.25
CA PRO A 57 5.87 10.94 0.02
C PRO A 57 4.46 10.38 -0.19
N LEU A 58 4.01 9.48 0.67
CA LEU A 58 2.66 8.90 0.58
C LEU A 58 1.57 10.00 0.54
N ASP A 59 1.69 11.01 1.41
CA ASP A 59 0.73 12.12 1.52
C ASP A 59 0.59 13.00 0.27
N ALA A 60 1.59 12.96 -0.62
CA ALA A 60 1.54 13.67 -1.90
C ALA A 60 0.65 12.95 -2.93
N ILE A 61 0.51 11.63 -2.79
CA ILE A 61 -0.26 10.77 -3.70
C ILE A 61 -1.64 10.50 -3.11
N ILE A 62 -1.68 10.09 -1.83
CA ILE A 62 -2.88 9.78 -1.07
C ILE A 62 -2.90 10.74 0.13
N PRO A 63 -3.67 11.84 0.07
CA PRO A 63 -3.78 12.77 1.18
C PRO A 63 -4.24 12.05 2.46
N SER A 64 -3.64 12.40 3.59
CA SER A 64 -4.12 11.96 4.90
C SER A 64 -5.62 12.29 5.08
N PRO A 65 -6.39 11.46 5.81
CA PRO A 65 -7.77 11.77 6.14
C PRO A 65 -7.98 13.14 6.78
N ASP A 66 -7.00 13.58 7.59
CA ASP A 66 -7.01 14.87 8.30
C ASP A 66 -6.59 16.04 7.41
N ASP A 67 -6.22 15.77 6.15
CA ASP A 67 -5.85 16.80 5.20
C ASP A 67 -7.05 17.72 4.95
N PRO A 68 -6.86 19.06 5.05
CA PRO A 68 -7.92 20.01 4.79
C PRO A 68 -8.56 19.86 3.39
N ARG A 69 -7.86 19.26 2.41
CA ARG A 69 -8.37 18.90 1.08
C ARG A 69 -9.44 17.80 1.11
N ASN A 70 -9.54 17.04 2.18
CA ASN A 70 -10.44 15.88 2.31
C ASN A 70 -11.77 16.22 3.03
N ARG A 71 -12.01 17.51 3.37
CA ARG A 71 -13.20 17.96 4.12
C ARG A 71 -14.51 17.94 3.32
N ASP A 72 -14.46 17.60 2.04
CA ASP A 72 -15.61 17.61 1.12
C ASP A 72 -16.49 16.34 1.19
N GLY A 73 -16.32 15.52 2.24
CA GLY A 73 -17.21 14.39 2.52
C GLY A 73 -16.88 13.10 1.75
N HIS A 74 -15.67 12.98 1.21
CA HIS A 74 -15.19 11.72 0.66
C HIS A 74 -14.89 10.73 1.80
N GLY A 75 -15.78 9.75 1.97
CA GLY A 75 -15.66 8.73 3.02
C GLY A 75 -14.40 7.87 2.84
N LEU A 76 -13.33 8.22 3.54
CA LEU A 76 -12.11 7.42 3.64
C LEU A 76 -12.23 6.48 4.84
N ALA A 77 -12.39 5.18 4.58
CA ALA A 77 -12.33 4.16 5.61
C ALA A 77 -10.89 3.68 5.77
N VAL A 78 -10.18 4.19 6.78
CA VAL A 78 -8.84 3.71 7.16
C VAL A 78 -8.99 2.61 8.20
N TYR A 79 -8.42 1.45 7.92
CA TYR A 79 -8.32 0.34 8.86
C TYR A 79 -6.87 0.30 9.38
N ASP A 80 -6.69 -0.03 10.67
CA ASP A 80 -5.38 -0.16 11.35
C ASP A 80 -4.58 1.12 11.62
N THR A 81 -5.22 2.30 11.58
CA THR A 81 -4.59 3.52 12.12
C THR A 81 -4.82 3.61 13.64
N GLU A 82 -3.83 4.09 14.40
CA GLU A 82 -4.07 4.51 15.79
C GLU A 82 -5.08 5.67 15.76
N MET A 83 -6.30 5.40 16.23
CA MET A 83 -7.32 6.43 16.39
C MET A 83 -6.91 7.39 17.52
N SER A 84 -6.12 8.42 17.21
CA SER A 84 -5.92 9.54 18.12
C SER A 84 -7.19 10.39 18.15
N THR A 85 -8.08 10.07 19.08
CA THR A 85 -9.21 10.95 19.38
C THR A 85 -8.66 12.29 19.88
N ALA A 86 -9.00 13.39 19.20
CA ALA A 86 -8.75 14.72 19.72
C ALA A 86 -9.52 14.84 21.04
N ARG A 87 -8.79 14.64 22.14
CA ARG A 87 -9.13 14.85 23.55
C ARG A 87 -10.60 15.15 23.81
N GLY A 88 -11.25 14.29 24.61
CA GLY A 88 -12.44 14.69 25.37
C GLY A 88 -12.18 16.02 26.08
N VAL A 89 -12.79 17.09 25.55
CA VAL A 89 -12.92 18.36 26.24
C VAL A 89 -13.98 18.12 27.32
N LYS A 90 -13.54 18.24 28.57
CA LYS A 90 -14.40 18.20 29.75
C LYS A 90 -15.35 19.39 29.76
#